data_AF-A0A368GDJ2-F1
#
_entry.id   AF-A0A368GDJ2-F1
#
_cell.length_a   1.000
_cell.length_b   1.000
_cell.length_c   1.000
_cell.angle_alpha   90.00
_cell.angle_beta   90.00
_cell.angle_gamma   90.00
#
_symmetry.space_group_name_H-M   'P 1'
#
loop_
_entity.id
_entity.type
_entity.pdbx_description
1 polymer ?
#
loop_
_entity_poly.entity_id
_entity_poly.type
_entity_poly.pdbx_seq_one_letter_code
_entity_poly.pdbx_strand_id
1 'polypeptide(L)'
;MIHGGTNFGFWNGAETNAPCITSYDYFAPISEAGDVTPKYLGIRSWIKSIPGWKTQPLDVPENNPKRAFGNVQMVPVDDLTRPPNRRNCISSASPMSFEQINQPFGFVLYTRKMDVCGKTLEVKQLKDFGYVYMNKKHLGTFIHSYNGKSKRSVDLDGCNPGDVLTIFVENQGRQTYETINDYKLEKKKLLHMMI
;
A
#
# COMPACT_ATOMS: atom_id res chain seq x y z
N MET A 1 -17.23 -8.84 11.93
CA MET A 1 -17.66 -7.44 12.19
C MET A 1 -19.19 -7.34 12.12
N ILE A 2 -19.83 -6.44 12.90
CA ILE A 2 -21.27 -6.10 12.73
C ILE A 2 -21.46 -5.08 11.61
N HIS A 3 -20.58 -4.08 11.57
CA HIS A 3 -20.30 -3.15 10.48
C HIS A 3 -18.77 -3.07 10.40
N GLY A 4 -18.20 -3.23 9.21
CA GLY A 4 -16.75 -3.20 9.03
C GLY A 4 -16.22 -1.85 8.55
N GLY A 5 -16.85 -1.27 7.51
CA GLY A 5 -16.49 0.06 6.99
C GLY A 5 -15.31 0.03 6.01
N THR A 6 -14.38 0.97 6.16
CA THR A 6 -13.29 1.22 5.20
C THR A 6 -11.97 1.50 5.91
N ASN A 7 -10.89 0.91 5.42
CA ASN A 7 -9.52 1.26 5.79
C ASN A 7 -9.08 2.53 5.01
N PHE A 8 -9.47 3.71 5.46
CA PHE A 8 -9.13 4.97 4.77
C PHE A 8 -7.62 5.24 4.72
N GLY A 9 -7.18 5.97 3.70
CA GLY A 9 -5.77 6.40 3.58
C GLY A 9 -4.81 5.21 3.55
N PHE A 10 -3.82 5.21 4.44
CA PHE A 10 -2.81 4.16 4.57
C PHE A 10 -3.00 3.31 5.85
N TRP A 11 -4.23 3.23 6.36
CA TRP A 11 -4.55 2.50 7.59
C TRP A 11 -4.76 1.00 7.39
N ASN A 12 -4.64 0.50 6.16
CA ASN A 12 -4.75 -0.93 5.91
C ASN A 12 -3.58 -1.70 6.56
N GLY A 13 -3.89 -2.88 7.08
CA GLY A 13 -2.87 -3.85 7.49
C GLY A 13 -2.36 -4.67 6.31
N ALA A 14 -1.58 -5.70 6.64
CA ALA A 14 -1.18 -6.75 5.71
C ALA A 14 -1.21 -8.11 6.41
N GLU A 15 -1.48 -9.14 5.62
CA GLU A 15 -1.27 -10.54 5.98
C GLU A 15 0.06 -11.03 5.40
N THR A 16 0.49 -12.23 5.76
CA THR A 16 1.81 -12.77 5.37
C THR A 16 2.08 -12.75 3.86
N ASN A 17 1.04 -12.90 3.03
CA ASN A 17 1.17 -13.06 1.58
C ASN A 17 0.66 -11.88 0.74
N ALA A 18 -0.03 -10.91 1.34
CA ALA A 18 -0.64 -9.79 0.62
C ALA A 18 -1.08 -8.66 1.56
N PRO A 19 -1.13 -7.40 1.08
CA PRO A 19 -1.77 -6.30 1.81
C PRO A 19 -3.28 -6.49 1.90
N CYS A 20 -3.88 -6.02 2.99
CA CYS A 20 -5.33 -5.94 3.12
C CYS A 20 -5.88 -4.85 2.19
N ILE A 21 -7.03 -5.12 1.56
CA ILE A 21 -7.68 -4.13 0.69
C ILE A 21 -8.28 -2.97 1.49
N THR A 22 -8.58 -1.87 0.79
CA THR A 22 -9.20 -0.67 1.37
C THR A 22 -10.60 -0.96 1.90
N SER A 23 -11.42 -1.72 1.16
CA SER A 23 -12.74 -2.11 1.64
C SER A 23 -12.60 -2.99 2.86
N TYR A 24 -13.30 -2.62 3.93
CA TYR A 24 -13.40 -3.44 5.13
C TYR A 24 -14.86 -3.86 5.35
N ASP A 25 -15.64 -4.01 4.28
CA ASP A 25 -17.03 -4.49 4.30
C ASP A 25 -17.19 -5.76 5.14
N TYR A 26 -16.19 -6.64 5.06
CA TYR A 26 -16.07 -7.88 5.84
C TYR A 26 -17.20 -8.89 5.56
N PHE A 27 -18.00 -8.65 4.52
CA PHE A 27 -19.31 -9.30 4.36
C PHE A 27 -20.11 -9.21 5.67
N ALA A 28 -19.99 -8.09 6.38
CA ALA A 28 -20.65 -7.86 7.66
C ALA A 28 -22.18 -7.75 7.47
N PRO A 29 -22.97 -7.88 8.54
CA PRO A 29 -24.41 -7.61 8.48
C PRO A 29 -24.73 -6.21 7.95
N ILE A 30 -23.96 -5.20 8.30
CA ILE A 30 -24.09 -3.85 7.74
C ILE A 30 -22.93 -3.61 6.77
N SER A 31 -23.24 -3.22 5.53
CA SER A 31 -22.23 -3.07 4.47
C SER A 31 -21.21 -1.96 4.77
N GLU A 32 -20.15 -1.87 3.97
CA GLU A 32 -19.15 -0.80 4.01
C GLU A 32 -19.78 0.60 3.97
N ALA A 33 -20.82 0.80 3.16
CA ALA A 33 -21.52 2.09 3.05
C ALA A 33 -22.56 2.34 4.16
N GLY A 34 -22.68 1.41 5.12
CA GLY A 34 -23.67 1.47 6.18
C GLY A 34 -25.05 0.92 5.78
N ASP A 35 -25.16 0.25 4.64
CA ASP A 35 -26.45 -0.21 4.13
C ASP A 35 -26.95 -1.46 4.86
N VAL A 36 -28.26 -1.52 5.01
CA VAL A 36 -29.00 -2.69 5.48
C VAL A 36 -28.83 -3.83 4.48
N THR A 37 -28.41 -5.00 4.97
CA THR A 37 -28.29 -6.22 4.16
C THR A 37 -29.29 -7.29 4.59
N PRO A 38 -29.53 -8.33 3.77
CA PRO A 38 -30.32 -9.49 4.17
C PRO A 38 -29.78 -10.18 5.44
N LYS A 39 -28.46 -10.16 5.65
CA LYS A 39 -27.82 -10.74 6.85
C LYS A 39 -28.20 -9.97 8.10
N TYR A 40 -28.19 -8.64 8.04
CA TYR A 40 -28.65 -7.81 9.15
C TYR A 40 -30.14 -8.03 9.46
N LEU A 41 -30.99 -8.07 8.44
CA LEU A 41 -32.42 -8.33 8.62
C LEU A 41 -32.67 -9.73 9.22
N GLY A 42 -31.94 -10.75 8.77
CA GLY A 42 -32.01 -12.10 9.34
C GLY A 42 -31.65 -12.15 10.83
N ILE A 43 -30.55 -11.51 11.21
CA ILE A 43 -30.15 -11.39 12.62
C ILE A 43 -31.22 -10.65 13.43
N ARG A 44 -31.75 -9.54 12.91
CA ARG A 44 -32.81 -8.76 13.56
C ARG A 44 -34.09 -9.57 13.78
N SER A 45 -34.51 -10.34 12.79
CA SER A 45 -35.68 -11.21 12.88
C SER A 45 -35.50 -12.32 13.90
N TRP A 46 -34.30 -12.93 13.95
CA TRP A 46 -33.97 -13.92 14.97
C TRP A 46 -34.04 -13.33 16.38
N ILE A 47 -33.44 -12.15 16.62
CA ILE A 47 -33.52 -11.47 17.92
C ILE A 47 -34.97 -11.20 18.33
N LYS A 48 -35.81 -10.73 17.39
CA LYS A 48 -37.24 -10.48 17.64
C LYS A 48 -38.01 -11.75 18.05
N SER A 49 -37.60 -12.92 17.57
CA SER A 49 -38.26 -14.18 17.90
C SER A 49 -37.92 -14.72 19.30
N ILE A 50 -36.93 -14.15 20.00
CA ILE A 50 -36.51 -14.65 21.32
C ILE A 50 -37.49 -14.14 22.40
N PRO A 51 -38.21 -15.03 23.10
CA PRO A 51 -39.14 -14.64 24.15
C PRO A 51 -38.43 -13.93 25.32
N GLY A 52 -38.99 -12.82 25.79
CA GLY A 52 -38.44 -12.07 26.93
C GLY A 52 -37.13 -11.34 26.64
N TRP A 53 -36.73 -11.20 25.36
CA TRP A 53 -35.54 -10.43 25.01
C TRP A 53 -35.70 -8.95 25.39
N LYS A 54 -34.83 -8.48 26.30
CA LYS A 54 -34.98 -7.19 26.98
C LYS A 54 -34.87 -5.98 26.03
N THR A 55 -34.07 -6.09 24.97
CA THR A 55 -33.78 -4.99 24.05
C THR A 55 -34.22 -5.36 22.65
N GLN A 56 -35.52 -5.24 22.41
CA GLN A 56 -36.09 -5.50 21.09
C GLN A 56 -35.47 -4.55 20.05
N PRO A 57 -35.10 -5.04 18.85
CA PRO A 57 -34.50 -4.18 17.85
C PRO A 57 -35.45 -3.07 17.38
N LEU A 58 -34.98 -1.82 17.44
CA LEU A 58 -35.67 -0.62 16.93
C LEU A 58 -35.74 -0.58 15.41
N ASP A 59 -36.65 0.24 14.87
CA ASP A 59 -36.86 0.39 13.42
C ASP A 59 -35.56 0.66 12.65
N VAL A 60 -35.53 0.14 11.43
CA VAL A 60 -34.34 0.17 10.59
C VAL A 60 -34.26 1.53 9.91
N PRO A 61 -33.13 2.26 10.03
CA PRO A 61 -32.96 3.53 9.33
C PRO A 61 -32.89 3.29 7.81
N GLU A 62 -33.29 4.31 7.05
CA GLU A 62 -33.13 4.28 5.60
C GLU A 62 -31.64 4.31 5.21
N ASN A 63 -31.31 3.64 4.12
CA ASN A 63 -29.96 3.68 3.57
C ASN A 63 -29.61 5.08 3.08
N ASN A 64 -28.35 5.49 3.26
CA ASN A 64 -27.87 6.78 2.77
C ASN A 64 -28.02 6.88 1.24
N PRO A 65 -28.44 8.05 0.71
CA PRO A 65 -28.60 8.25 -0.72
C PRO A 65 -27.26 8.10 -1.45
N LYS A 66 -27.31 7.50 -2.65
CA LYS A 66 -26.14 7.26 -3.51
C LYS A 66 -26.32 7.98 -4.83
N ARG A 67 -25.23 8.51 -5.37
CA ARG A 67 -25.25 9.26 -6.62
C ARG A 67 -24.15 8.79 -7.56
N ALA A 68 -24.51 8.61 -8.83
CA ALA A 68 -23.54 8.50 -9.90
C ALA A 68 -23.12 9.92 -10.33
N PHE A 69 -21.83 10.25 -10.22
CA PHE A 69 -21.31 11.57 -10.58
C PHE A 69 -20.98 11.72 -12.08
N GLY A 70 -21.05 10.62 -12.84
CA GLY A 70 -20.69 10.61 -14.26
C GLY A 70 -19.17 10.59 -14.48
N ASN A 71 -18.76 10.94 -15.68
CA ASN A 71 -17.35 10.87 -16.08
C ASN A 71 -16.59 12.11 -15.62
N VAL A 72 -15.41 11.89 -15.02
CA VAL A 72 -14.46 12.94 -14.64
C VAL A 72 -13.25 12.85 -15.57
N GLN A 73 -12.97 13.91 -16.31
CA GLN A 73 -11.78 13.95 -17.18
C GLN A 73 -10.54 14.27 -16.34
N MET A 74 -9.58 13.35 -16.32
CA MET A 74 -8.30 13.52 -15.63
C MET A 74 -7.27 14.12 -16.59
N VAL A 75 -6.58 15.18 -16.15
CA VAL A 75 -5.45 15.79 -16.87
C VAL A 75 -4.15 15.56 -16.07
N PRO A 76 -3.04 15.12 -16.70
CA PRO A 76 -1.77 14.98 -16.01
C PRO A 76 -1.28 16.34 -15.50
N VAL A 77 -0.83 16.40 -14.24
CA VAL A 77 -0.34 17.65 -13.61
C VAL A 77 1.16 17.60 -13.36
N ASP A 78 1.70 16.45 -12.93
CA ASP A 78 3.12 16.29 -12.61
C ASP A 78 3.54 14.81 -12.69
N ASP A 79 4.85 14.56 -12.55
CA ASP A 79 5.44 13.22 -12.49
C ASP A 79 6.02 12.89 -11.10
N LEU A 80 5.91 11.62 -10.69
CA LEU A 80 6.39 11.15 -9.38
C LEU A 80 7.90 10.82 -9.37
N THR A 81 8.63 11.09 -10.46
CA THR A 81 10.07 10.80 -10.54
C THR A 81 10.92 11.91 -9.92
N ARG A 82 10.29 12.98 -9.45
CA ARG A 82 10.93 14.10 -8.75
C ARG A 82 10.30 14.27 -7.36
N PRO A 83 11.10 14.55 -6.32
CA PRO A 83 10.54 14.87 -5.03
C PRO A 83 9.78 16.21 -5.14
N PRO A 84 8.53 16.29 -4.64
CA PRO A 84 7.73 17.51 -4.71
C PRO A 84 8.37 18.66 -3.90
N ASN A 85 9.17 18.33 -2.88
CA ASN A 85 9.94 19.29 -2.11
C ASN A 85 11.35 18.76 -1.81
N ARG A 86 12.36 19.37 -2.43
CA ARG A 86 13.78 19.01 -2.24
C ARG A 86 14.34 19.37 -0.86
N ARG A 87 13.66 20.24 -0.09
CA ARG A 87 14.16 20.71 1.22
C ARG A 87 14.16 19.62 2.29
N ASN A 88 13.35 18.58 2.11
CA ASN A 88 13.22 17.47 3.06
C ASN A 88 13.99 16.21 2.61
N CYS A 89 14.83 16.31 1.57
CA CYS A 89 15.63 15.19 1.11
C CYS A 89 16.75 14.88 2.12
N ILE A 90 16.87 13.61 2.50
CA ILE A 90 17.94 13.12 3.37
C ILE A 90 19.01 12.48 2.49
N SER A 91 20.26 12.91 2.64
CA SER A 91 21.40 12.27 2.00
C SER A 91 22.00 11.23 2.94
N SER A 92 22.25 10.03 2.42
CA SER A 92 22.85 8.94 3.18
C SER A 92 23.70 8.08 2.23
N ALA A 93 24.80 7.52 2.76
CA ALA A 93 25.66 6.59 2.02
C ALA A 93 24.93 5.28 1.65
N SER A 94 23.89 4.92 2.43
CA SER A 94 23.09 3.72 2.25
C SER A 94 21.59 4.06 2.28
N PRO A 95 20.73 3.35 1.54
CA PRO A 95 19.29 3.54 1.62
C PRO A 95 18.80 3.38 3.07
N MET A 96 18.04 4.37 3.56
CA MET A 96 17.43 4.35 4.89
C MET A 96 16.03 3.78 4.83
N SER A 97 15.58 3.07 5.87
CA SER A 97 14.20 2.59 5.96
C SER A 97 13.21 3.74 6.18
N PHE A 98 11.93 3.48 5.93
CA PHE A 98 10.83 4.41 6.24
C PHE A 98 10.87 4.85 7.72
N GLU A 99 11.13 3.91 8.63
CA GLU A 99 11.20 4.17 10.07
C GLU A 99 12.40 5.04 10.43
N GLN A 100 13.55 4.84 9.78
CA GLN A 100 14.75 5.64 10.05
C GLN A 100 14.60 7.11 9.64
N ILE A 101 13.70 7.41 8.71
CA ILE A 101 13.40 8.77 8.27
C ILE A 101 12.08 9.31 8.84
N ASN A 102 11.50 8.62 9.83
CA ASN A 102 10.23 8.97 10.46
C ASN A 102 9.06 9.13 9.47
N GLN A 103 9.02 8.31 8.41
CA GLN A 103 7.93 8.27 7.44
C GLN A 103 7.09 7.00 7.67
N PRO A 104 6.02 7.04 8.47
CA PRO A 104 5.29 5.82 8.83
C PRO A 104 4.52 5.22 7.65
N PHE A 105 4.02 6.01 6.71
CA PHE A 105 3.07 5.55 5.68
C PHE A 105 3.39 6.10 4.28
N GLY A 106 2.69 5.58 3.27
CA GLY A 106 2.74 6.09 1.91
C GLY A 106 4.01 5.68 1.17
N PHE A 107 4.76 6.66 0.69
CA PHE A 107 5.83 6.43 -0.28
C PHE A 107 7.14 7.09 0.13
N VAL A 108 8.25 6.50 -0.31
CA VAL A 108 9.59 7.07 -0.22
C VAL A 108 10.30 6.96 -1.57
N LEU A 109 10.89 8.07 -2.01
CA LEU A 109 11.66 8.16 -3.24
C LEU A 109 13.15 8.02 -2.92
N TYR A 110 13.80 6.97 -3.42
CA TYR A 110 15.25 6.80 -3.36
C TYR A 110 15.85 7.21 -4.70
N THR A 111 16.84 8.09 -4.68
CA THR A 111 17.51 8.58 -5.89
C THR A 111 19.02 8.40 -5.77
N ARG A 112 19.66 7.98 -6.86
CA ARG A 112 21.12 7.87 -6.95
C ARG A 112 21.60 8.26 -8.34
N LYS A 113 22.64 9.08 -8.41
CA LYS A 113 23.41 9.29 -9.64
C LYS A 113 24.38 8.11 -9.81
N MET A 114 24.38 7.49 -10.97
CA MET A 114 25.15 6.28 -11.25
C MET A 114 26.59 6.66 -11.64
N ASP A 115 27.59 6.16 -10.91
CA ASP A 115 29.00 6.34 -11.27
C ASP A 115 29.44 5.30 -12.30
N VAL A 116 28.89 4.09 -12.18
CA VAL A 116 29.05 2.96 -13.09
C VAL A 116 27.71 2.27 -13.28
N CYS A 117 27.50 1.65 -14.44
CA CYS A 117 26.29 0.93 -14.76
C CYS A 117 26.59 -0.57 -14.86
N GLY A 118 25.91 -1.35 -14.02
CA GLY A 118 25.81 -2.80 -14.19
C GLY A 118 24.71 -3.16 -15.19
N LYS A 119 24.52 -4.46 -15.46
CA LYS A 119 23.44 -4.96 -16.32
C LYS A 119 22.11 -5.11 -15.61
N THR A 120 22.12 -5.46 -14.33
CA THR A 120 20.91 -5.77 -13.57
C THR A 120 20.97 -5.12 -12.20
N LEU A 121 19.88 -4.49 -11.78
CA LEU A 121 19.69 -4.00 -10.42
C LEU A 121 18.95 -5.06 -9.62
N GLU A 122 19.56 -5.57 -8.56
CA GLU A 122 18.92 -6.48 -7.60
C GLU A 122 18.72 -5.81 -6.23
N VAL A 123 17.52 -5.93 -5.66
CA VAL A 123 17.19 -5.44 -4.32
C VAL A 123 16.69 -6.59 -3.45
N LYS A 124 17.58 -7.10 -2.58
CA LYS A 124 17.30 -8.28 -1.75
C LYS A 124 16.18 -8.09 -0.73
N GLN A 125 16.06 -6.90 -0.16
CA GLN A 125 15.13 -6.60 0.93
C GLN A 125 14.33 -5.33 0.61
N LEU A 126 13.42 -5.43 -0.35
CA LEU A 126 12.40 -4.39 -0.57
C LEU A 126 11.12 -4.77 0.20
N LYS A 127 10.50 -3.80 0.86
CA LYS A 127 9.15 -3.91 1.41
C LYS A 127 8.37 -2.62 1.07
N ASP A 128 7.31 -2.64 0.25
CA ASP A 128 6.64 -3.82 -0.33
C ASP A 128 6.64 -3.81 -1.86
N PHE A 129 6.36 -2.67 -2.48
CA PHE A 129 6.33 -2.52 -3.93
C PHE A 129 7.24 -1.38 -4.37
N GLY A 130 7.97 -1.56 -5.48
CA GLY A 130 8.95 -0.57 -5.94
C GLY A 130 8.83 -0.32 -7.43
N TYR A 131 8.75 0.94 -7.83
CA TYR A 131 8.77 1.36 -9.23
C TYR A 131 10.17 1.87 -9.58
N VAL A 132 10.80 1.29 -10.59
CA VAL A 132 12.19 1.57 -10.97
C VAL A 132 12.22 2.44 -12.23
N TYR A 133 12.95 3.54 -12.15
CA TYR A 133 13.11 4.50 -13.23
C TYR A 133 14.59 4.84 -13.45
N MET A 134 14.96 5.08 -14.71
CA MET A 134 16.25 5.66 -15.09
C MET A 134 15.99 6.91 -15.93
N ASN A 135 16.46 8.08 -15.50
CA ASN A 135 16.20 9.36 -16.18
C ASN A 135 14.70 9.55 -16.53
N LYS A 136 13.82 9.19 -15.60
CA LYS A 136 12.34 9.17 -15.74
C LYS A 136 11.73 8.09 -16.64
N LYS A 137 12.54 7.27 -17.32
CA LYS A 137 12.05 6.11 -18.08
C LYS A 137 11.78 4.96 -17.12
N HIS A 138 10.56 4.43 -17.12
CA HIS A 138 10.21 3.26 -16.33
C HIS A 138 10.93 2.01 -16.86
N LEU A 139 11.68 1.33 -16.01
CA LEU A 139 12.41 0.11 -16.33
C LEU A 139 11.69 -1.15 -15.84
N GLY A 140 10.90 -1.03 -14.77
CA GLY A 140 10.13 -2.14 -14.24
C GLY A 140 9.79 -1.96 -12.77
N THR A 141 9.28 -3.04 -12.18
CA THR A 141 8.82 -3.05 -10.80
C THR A 141 9.47 -4.16 -9.99
N PHE A 142 9.57 -3.92 -8.69
CA PHE A 142 9.88 -4.89 -7.67
C PHE A 142 8.63 -5.23 -6.86
N ILE A 143 8.51 -6.49 -6.47
CA ILE A 143 7.37 -7.02 -5.72
C ILE A 143 7.93 -7.83 -4.56
N HIS A 144 7.59 -7.46 -3.33
CA HIS A 144 8.04 -8.18 -2.14
C HIS A 144 7.46 -9.60 -2.09
N SER A 145 6.14 -9.68 -2.04
CA SER A 145 5.34 -10.89 -2.10
C SER A 145 3.93 -10.49 -2.54
N TYR A 146 3.41 -11.18 -3.55
CA TYR A 146 2.02 -11.07 -3.95
C TYR A 146 1.54 -12.43 -4.45
N ASN A 147 0.68 -13.10 -3.67
CA ASN A 147 0.20 -14.46 -3.98
C ASN A 147 1.35 -15.43 -4.27
N GLY A 148 2.40 -15.42 -3.43
CA GLY A 148 3.57 -16.29 -3.56
C GLY A 148 4.57 -15.90 -4.66
N LYS A 149 4.33 -14.82 -5.40
CA LYS A 149 5.26 -14.30 -6.41
C LYS A 149 6.09 -13.16 -5.83
N SER A 150 7.36 -13.12 -6.21
CA SER A 150 8.26 -11.99 -5.89
C SER A 150 9.07 -11.60 -7.12
N LYS A 151 9.49 -10.34 -7.18
CA LYS A 151 10.39 -9.83 -8.21
C LYS A 151 11.36 -8.87 -7.56
N ARG A 152 12.66 -9.18 -7.63
CA ARG A 152 13.72 -8.45 -6.94
C ARG A 152 14.76 -7.85 -7.88
N SER A 153 14.63 -8.09 -9.17
CA SER A 153 15.58 -7.64 -10.17
C SER A 153 14.89 -6.93 -11.34
N VAL A 154 15.60 -5.95 -11.91
CA VAL A 154 15.23 -5.20 -13.12
C VAL A 154 16.51 -4.97 -13.92
N ASP A 155 16.43 -5.14 -15.24
CA ASP A 155 17.55 -4.88 -16.14
C ASP A 155 17.76 -3.37 -16.32
N LEU A 156 19.03 -2.96 -16.34
CA LEU A 156 19.48 -1.58 -16.47
C LEU A 156 19.92 -1.27 -17.90
N ASP A 157 19.30 -1.92 -18.90
CA ASP A 157 19.65 -1.76 -20.30
C ASP A 157 19.66 -0.29 -20.72
N GLY A 158 20.80 0.15 -21.28
CA GLY A 158 21.02 1.52 -21.72
C GLY A 158 21.40 2.52 -20.62
N CYS A 159 21.74 2.05 -19.41
CA CYS A 159 22.32 2.88 -18.35
C CYS A 159 23.72 3.38 -18.74
N ASN A 160 23.97 4.68 -18.54
CA ASN A 160 25.27 5.32 -18.70
C ASN A 160 25.74 5.97 -17.39
N PRO A 161 27.07 6.06 -17.15
CA PRO A 161 27.61 6.89 -16.08
C PRO A 161 27.04 8.31 -16.12
N GLY A 162 26.53 8.78 -14.99
CA GLY A 162 25.86 10.06 -14.84
C GLY A 162 24.34 9.99 -14.85
N ASP A 163 23.74 8.88 -15.29
CA ASP A 163 22.29 8.68 -15.25
C ASP A 163 21.75 8.66 -13.81
N VAL A 164 20.49 9.05 -13.65
CA VAL A 164 19.81 9.10 -12.36
C VAL A 164 18.85 7.92 -12.24
N LEU A 165 19.22 6.99 -11.36
CA LEU A 165 18.35 5.91 -10.90
C LEU A 165 17.38 6.46 -9.85
N THR A 166 16.11 6.13 -10.00
CA THR A 166 15.06 6.48 -9.06
C THR A 166 14.22 5.25 -8.75
N ILE A 167 14.04 4.94 -7.46
CA ILE A 167 13.18 3.87 -6.98
C ILE A 167 12.12 4.49 -6.09
N PHE A 168 10.87 4.45 -6.54
CA PHE A 168 9.72 4.90 -5.77
C PHE A 168 9.13 3.70 -5.03
N VAL A 169 9.27 3.68 -3.71
CA VAL A 169 8.86 2.57 -2.86
C VAL A 169 7.55 2.90 -2.19
N GLU A 170 6.61 1.97 -2.25
CA GLU A 170 5.30 2.00 -1.62
C GLU A 170 5.29 1.07 -0.41
N ASN A 171 4.87 1.60 0.73
CA ASN A 171 4.47 0.82 1.90
C ASN A 171 3.00 0.40 1.72
N GLN A 172 2.75 -0.87 1.46
CA GLN A 172 1.41 -1.40 1.17
C GLN A 172 0.64 -1.80 2.44
N GLY A 173 1.10 -1.39 3.62
CA GLY A 173 0.54 -1.77 4.91
C GLY A 173 1.50 -2.65 5.69
N ARG A 174 1.55 -2.46 7.01
CA ARG A 174 2.36 -3.30 7.90
C ARG A 174 1.61 -4.56 8.29
N GLN A 175 2.34 -5.66 8.46
CA GLN A 175 1.75 -6.90 8.94
C GLN A 175 1.04 -6.70 10.28
N THR A 176 -0.19 -7.21 10.39
CA THR A 176 -1.03 -7.12 11.59
C THR A 176 -1.19 -8.45 12.32
N TYR A 177 -0.65 -9.53 11.75
CA TYR A 177 -0.67 -10.89 12.29
C TYR A 177 0.73 -11.52 12.18
N GLU A 178 1.04 -12.51 13.02
CA GLU A 178 2.35 -13.20 13.19
C GLU A 178 3.53 -12.36 13.71
N THR A 179 3.61 -11.06 13.39
CA THR A 179 4.66 -10.18 13.94
C THR A 179 4.23 -8.71 13.93
N ILE A 180 4.69 -7.95 14.93
CA ILE A 180 4.57 -6.48 14.97
C ILE A 180 5.77 -5.78 14.31
N ASN A 181 6.85 -6.52 14.05
CA ASN A 181 8.11 -6.01 13.51
C ASN A 181 8.12 -6.14 11.98
N ASP A 182 7.53 -5.16 11.30
CA ASP A 182 7.49 -5.08 9.83
C ASP A 182 8.16 -3.81 9.31
N TYR A 183 9.48 -3.75 9.41
CA TYR A 183 10.29 -2.63 8.92
C TYR A 183 10.25 -2.55 7.40
N LYS A 184 9.96 -1.35 6.87
CA LYS A 184 9.93 -1.11 5.43
C LYS A 184 11.34 -0.71 4.97
N LEU A 185 12.12 -1.76 4.63
CA LEU A 185 13.56 -1.83 4.30
C LEU A 185 14.47 -2.08 5.52
N GLU A 186 15.40 -3.05 5.45
CA GLU A 186 16.37 -3.29 6.54
C GLU A 186 17.79 -2.77 6.25
N LYS A 187 18.49 -2.46 7.34
CA LYS A 187 19.76 -1.73 7.46
C LYS A 187 21.00 -2.37 6.78
N LYS A 188 20.95 -3.62 6.30
CA LYS A 188 22.19 -4.39 6.02
C LYS A 188 22.32 -5.11 4.67
N LYS A 189 21.32 -5.14 3.78
CA LYS A 189 21.43 -6.00 2.58
C LYS A 189 21.02 -5.40 1.23
N LEU A 190 20.71 -4.11 1.15
CA LEU A 190 20.58 -3.44 -0.14
C LEU A 190 21.93 -3.26 -0.86
N LEU A 191 23.05 -3.38 -0.15
CA LEU A 191 24.38 -2.99 -0.64
C LEU A 191 25.27 -4.13 -1.13
N HIS A 192 24.75 -5.36 -1.25
CA HIS A 192 25.23 -6.22 -2.33
C HIS A 192 24.37 -5.95 -3.57
N MET A 193 24.35 -4.68 -4.01
CA MET A 193 24.17 -4.39 -5.42
C MET A 193 25.39 -5.02 -6.08
N MET A 194 25.24 -6.25 -6.59
CA MET A 194 26.23 -6.82 -7.48
C MET A 194 26.31 -5.90 -8.69
N ILE A 195 27.36 -5.07 -8.69
CA ILE A 195 28.06 -4.71 -9.91
C ILE A 195 28.94 -5.91 -10.23
#